data_AF-A0A317Z8V8-F1
#
_entry.id   AF-A0A317Z8V8-F1
#
_cell.length_a   1.000
_cell.length_b   1.000
_cell.length_c   1.000
_cell.angle_alpha   90.00
_cell.angle_beta   90.00
_cell.angle_gamma   90.00
#
_symmetry.space_group_name_H-M   'P 1'
#
loop_
_entity.id
_entity.type
_entity.pdbx_description
1 polymer ?
#
loop_
_entity_poly.entity_id
_entity_poly.type
_entity_poly.pdbx_seq_one_letter_code
_entity_poly.pdbx_strand_id
1 'polypeptide(L)'
;LALDKENAMKKAEELDTLQAKGEMEGKLFGIPMGIKDNIITEGLETTCASRMLEGFVPIYEATVMKKLHNENGILIGKVNLDEFAMGGSTETSYFKKTVNPFDHKAVPGGSSGGSAAAVAAGLVPFTLGTDTGGSIRQPAAYCGVVGLKPTYGRVSRFGLVAFASSLDQIGPITRNVKDNALVLEAIAGEDEMDSTSAPDVATDFTADIGKDIKDMKIALPKEYIGEGVDEEVKEAVLKAAETLKSLGAIVEEVSLPRTAYGIPSYYV
;
A
#
# COMPACT_ATOMS: atom_id res chain seq x y z
N LEU A 1 -6.29 -6.73 -17.00
CA LEU A 1 -6.20 -5.55 -16.10
C LEU A 1 -7.02 -4.41 -16.68
N ALA A 2 -7.92 -3.87 -15.87
CA ALA A 2 -9.00 -2.99 -16.29
C ALA A 2 -8.76 -1.53 -15.92
N LEU A 3 -9.02 -0.63 -16.87
CA LEU A 3 -9.18 0.81 -16.63
C LEU A 3 -10.68 1.11 -16.52
N ASP A 4 -11.04 2.02 -15.62
CA ASP A 4 -12.43 2.38 -15.36
C ASP A 4 -12.78 3.77 -15.92
N LYS A 5 -12.24 4.07 -17.11
CA LYS A 5 -12.20 5.44 -17.66
C LYS A 5 -13.59 6.08 -17.76
N GLU A 6 -14.60 5.35 -18.22
CA GLU A 6 -15.95 5.90 -18.42
C GLU A 6 -16.58 6.31 -17.09
N ASN A 7 -16.52 5.44 -16.07
CA ASN A 7 -17.03 5.75 -14.74
C ASN A 7 -16.17 6.82 -14.04
N ALA A 8 -14.85 6.81 -14.23
CA ALA A 8 -13.95 7.84 -13.70
C ALA A 8 -14.30 9.23 -14.23
N MET A 9 -14.55 9.35 -15.55
CA MET A 9 -14.97 10.61 -16.17
C MET A 9 -16.34 11.06 -15.65
N LYS A 10 -17.30 10.14 -15.55
CA LYS A 10 -18.62 10.43 -14.99
C LYS A 10 -18.51 10.92 -13.54
N LYS A 11 -17.71 10.26 -12.71
CA LYS A 11 -17.47 10.70 -11.32
C LYS A 11 -16.80 12.07 -11.29
N ALA A 12 -15.84 12.35 -12.17
CA ALA A 12 -15.21 13.67 -12.25
C ALA A 12 -16.23 14.77 -12.59
N GLU A 13 -17.13 14.56 -13.55
CA GLU A 13 -18.20 15.50 -13.91
C GLU A 13 -19.17 15.77 -12.73
N GLU A 14 -19.50 14.72 -11.97
CA GLU A 14 -20.29 14.85 -10.74
C GLU A 14 -19.56 15.73 -9.70
N LEU A 15 -18.26 15.51 -9.50
CA LEU A 15 -17.44 16.28 -8.57
C LEU A 15 -17.22 17.73 -9.03
N ASP A 16 -17.08 17.99 -10.34
CA ASP A 16 -17.03 19.34 -10.90
C ASP A 16 -18.32 20.12 -10.58
N THR A 17 -19.46 19.44 -10.66
CA THR A 17 -20.76 20.03 -10.29
C THR A 17 -20.83 20.39 -8.81
N LEU A 18 -20.30 19.53 -7.92
CA LEU A 18 -20.22 19.80 -6.48
C LEU A 18 -19.23 20.94 -6.18
N GLN A 19 -18.08 20.96 -6.85
CA GLN A 19 -17.11 22.04 -6.74
C GLN A 19 -17.72 23.39 -7.12
N ALA A 20 -18.47 23.46 -8.21
CA ALA A 20 -19.14 24.69 -8.65
C ALA A 20 -20.17 25.21 -7.63
N LYS A 21 -20.72 24.34 -6.78
CA LYS A 21 -21.63 24.69 -5.68
C LYS A 21 -20.94 24.97 -4.35
N GLY A 22 -19.63 24.72 -4.25
CA GLY A 22 -18.88 24.81 -2.99
C GLY A 22 -19.08 23.62 -2.04
N GLU A 23 -19.57 22.48 -2.55
CA GLU A 23 -19.95 21.28 -1.78
C GLU A 23 -18.84 20.21 -1.85
N MET A 24 -17.59 20.59 -1.59
CA MET A 24 -16.42 19.69 -1.69
C MET A 24 -16.17 18.94 -0.38
N GLU A 25 -16.90 17.85 -0.14
CA GLU A 25 -16.76 17.02 1.06
C GLU A 25 -15.89 15.77 0.84
N GLY A 26 -15.18 15.34 1.87
CA GLY A 26 -14.35 14.12 1.87
C GLY A 26 -12.85 14.41 1.85
N LYS A 27 -12.07 13.60 2.57
CA LYS A 27 -10.61 13.73 2.71
C LYS A 27 -9.86 13.59 1.39
N LEU A 28 -10.47 12.93 0.41
CA LEU A 28 -9.88 12.59 -0.88
C LEU A 28 -10.74 13.07 -2.06
N PHE A 29 -11.51 14.15 -1.87
CA PHE A 29 -12.37 14.71 -2.90
C PHE A 29 -11.62 14.93 -4.22
N GLY A 30 -12.05 14.23 -5.27
CA GLY A 30 -11.50 14.36 -6.62
C GLY A 30 -10.11 13.76 -6.81
N ILE A 31 -9.55 13.07 -5.81
CA ILE A 31 -8.19 12.53 -5.89
C ILE A 31 -8.21 11.19 -6.65
N PRO A 32 -7.43 11.05 -7.76
CA PRO A 32 -7.33 9.80 -8.50
C PRO A 32 -6.66 8.68 -7.71
N MET A 33 -7.15 7.45 -7.85
CA MET A 33 -6.61 6.27 -7.17
C MET A 33 -6.47 5.07 -8.10
N GLY A 34 -5.40 4.29 -7.91
CA GLY A 34 -5.24 2.96 -8.51
C GLY A 34 -5.34 1.86 -7.45
N ILE A 35 -6.03 0.76 -7.75
CA ILE A 35 -6.35 -0.26 -6.74
C ILE A 35 -5.75 -1.60 -7.16
N LYS A 36 -4.95 -2.24 -6.29
CA LYS A 36 -4.35 -3.54 -6.61
C LYS A 36 -5.41 -4.56 -6.97
N ASP A 37 -5.17 -5.34 -8.03
CA ASP A 37 -6.21 -6.18 -8.63
C ASP A 37 -6.59 -7.45 -7.84
N ASN A 38 -6.12 -7.58 -6.59
CA ASN A 38 -6.64 -8.54 -5.60
C ASN A 38 -7.57 -7.89 -4.56
N ILE A 39 -7.91 -6.62 -4.73
CA ILE A 39 -8.95 -5.93 -3.96
C ILE A 39 -10.18 -5.84 -4.86
N ILE A 40 -11.31 -6.28 -4.31
CA ILE A 40 -12.61 -6.32 -4.97
C ILE A 40 -13.11 -4.89 -5.23
N THR A 41 -13.60 -4.69 -6.45
CA THR A 41 -14.24 -3.46 -6.93
C THR A 41 -15.55 -3.84 -7.61
N GLU A 42 -16.70 -3.45 -7.06
CA GLU A 42 -18.01 -3.82 -7.60
C GLU A 42 -18.16 -3.35 -9.04
N GLY A 43 -18.61 -4.23 -9.94
CA GLY A 43 -18.83 -3.88 -11.35
C GLY A 43 -17.57 -3.68 -12.20
N LEU A 44 -16.37 -3.80 -11.62
CA LEU A 44 -15.08 -3.70 -12.33
C LEU A 44 -14.27 -5.00 -12.20
N GLU A 45 -13.77 -5.50 -13.33
CA GLU A 45 -13.03 -6.77 -13.40
C GLU A 45 -11.93 -6.86 -12.32
N THR A 46 -11.91 -7.97 -11.58
CA THR A 46 -10.92 -8.25 -10.52
C THR A 46 -10.28 -9.60 -10.75
N THR A 47 -9.03 -9.63 -11.20
CA THR A 47 -8.42 -10.89 -11.71
C THR A 47 -7.39 -11.51 -10.78
N CYS A 48 -6.93 -10.78 -9.76
CA CYS A 48 -5.73 -11.15 -8.99
C CYS A 48 -4.49 -11.44 -9.85
N ALA A 49 -4.42 -10.83 -11.04
CA ALA A 49 -3.43 -11.12 -12.09
C ALA A 49 -3.37 -12.60 -12.53
N SER A 50 -4.46 -13.35 -12.34
CA SER A 50 -4.57 -14.76 -12.70
C SER A 50 -5.50 -14.97 -13.88
N ARG A 51 -5.17 -15.95 -14.73
CA ARG A 51 -6.11 -16.47 -15.73
C ARG A 51 -7.38 -17.05 -15.09
N MET A 52 -7.29 -17.55 -13.85
CA MET A 52 -8.42 -18.17 -13.14
C MET A 52 -9.60 -17.21 -12.97
N LEU A 53 -9.31 -15.91 -12.78
CA LEU A 53 -10.32 -14.87 -12.54
C LEU A 53 -10.38 -13.85 -13.69
N GLU A 54 -9.84 -14.19 -14.86
CA GLU A 54 -10.04 -13.38 -16.07
C GLU A 54 -11.53 -13.31 -16.40
N GLY A 55 -12.08 -12.10 -16.58
CA GLY A 55 -13.51 -11.88 -16.78
C GLY A 55 -14.36 -11.90 -15.50
N PHE A 56 -13.78 -12.09 -14.32
CA PHE A 56 -14.53 -12.04 -13.06
C PHE A 56 -14.91 -10.60 -12.71
N VAL A 57 -16.20 -10.30 -12.75
CA VAL A 57 -16.79 -9.02 -12.33
C VAL A 57 -17.47 -9.22 -10.97
N PRO A 58 -16.93 -8.67 -9.87
CA PRO A 58 -17.52 -8.81 -8.55
C PRO A 58 -18.91 -8.15 -8.45
N ILE A 59 -19.78 -8.76 -7.64
CA ILE A 59 -21.15 -8.29 -7.34
C ILE A 59 -21.28 -7.69 -5.93
N TYR A 60 -20.15 -7.31 -5.33
CA TYR A 60 -20.09 -6.68 -4.03
C TYR A 60 -18.85 -5.79 -3.96
N GLU A 61 -18.85 -4.86 -3.02
CA GLU A 61 -17.79 -3.87 -2.85
C GLU A 61 -16.89 -4.21 -1.65
N ALA A 62 -15.56 -4.06 -1.80
CA ALA A 62 -14.65 -4.17 -0.67
C ALA A 62 -14.84 -3.01 0.31
N THR A 63 -14.62 -3.23 1.60
CA THR A 63 -14.81 -2.18 2.62
C THR A 63 -13.92 -0.95 2.36
N VAL A 64 -12.67 -1.16 1.94
CA VAL A 64 -11.77 -0.06 1.59
C VAL A 64 -12.26 0.74 0.37
N MET A 65 -12.92 0.09 -0.59
CA MET A 65 -13.48 0.76 -1.75
C MET A 65 -14.69 1.60 -1.36
N LYS A 66 -15.60 1.04 -0.56
CA LYS A 66 -16.74 1.78 0.02
C LYS A 66 -16.27 3.02 0.78
N LYS A 67 -15.23 2.89 1.62
CA LYS A 67 -14.64 4.02 2.35
C LYS A 67 -14.06 5.08 1.41
N LEU A 68 -13.27 4.69 0.40
CA LEU A 68 -12.67 5.62 -0.55
C LEU A 68 -13.72 6.34 -1.41
N HIS A 69 -14.80 5.65 -1.80
CA HIS A 69 -15.92 6.27 -2.52
C HIS A 69 -16.68 7.28 -1.66
N ASN A 70 -16.88 6.97 -0.36
CA ASN A 70 -17.48 7.91 0.60
C ASN A 70 -16.61 9.16 0.82
N GLU A 71 -15.29 9.04 0.66
CA GLU A 71 -14.34 10.16 0.72
C GLU A 71 -14.15 10.87 -0.63
N ASN A 72 -15.02 10.56 -1.62
CA ASN A 72 -15.03 11.14 -2.97
C ASN A 72 -13.76 10.93 -3.80
N GLY A 73 -13.03 9.84 -3.57
CA GLY A 73 -11.91 9.42 -4.43
C GLY A 73 -12.37 8.93 -5.82
N ILE A 74 -11.55 9.14 -6.85
CA ILE A 74 -11.85 8.73 -8.23
C ILE A 74 -11.05 7.47 -8.59
N LEU A 75 -11.73 6.35 -8.78
CA LEU A 75 -11.11 5.10 -9.25
C LEU A 75 -10.67 5.24 -10.71
N ILE A 76 -9.37 5.17 -10.97
CA ILE A 76 -8.83 5.15 -12.34
C ILE A 76 -8.84 3.73 -12.93
N GLY A 77 -8.63 2.73 -12.08
CA GLY A 77 -8.65 1.33 -12.48
C GLY A 77 -7.79 0.45 -11.59
N LYS A 78 -7.58 -0.78 -12.07
CA LYS A 78 -6.85 -1.82 -11.36
C LYS A 78 -5.37 -1.81 -11.72
N VAL A 79 -4.50 -1.97 -10.73
CA VAL A 79 -3.05 -2.05 -10.92
C VAL A 79 -2.54 -3.49 -10.77
N ASN A 80 -1.52 -3.81 -11.56
CA ASN A 80 -0.96 -5.15 -11.68
C ASN A 80 -0.32 -5.68 -10.39
N LEU A 81 -0.17 -7.00 -10.28
CA LEU A 81 0.43 -7.70 -9.17
C LEU A 81 1.02 -9.05 -9.62
N ASP A 82 1.82 -9.69 -8.76
CA ASP A 82 2.08 -11.13 -8.89
C ASP A 82 0.76 -11.91 -8.74
N GLU A 83 0.62 -13.01 -9.49
CA GLU A 83 -0.57 -13.86 -9.47
C GLU A 83 -0.95 -14.27 -8.04
N PHE A 84 -2.20 -13.98 -7.64
CA PHE A 84 -2.72 -14.21 -6.28
C PHE A 84 -1.85 -13.64 -5.15
N ALA A 85 -1.15 -12.54 -5.42
CA ALA A 85 -0.23 -11.89 -4.49
C ALA A 85 1.03 -12.73 -4.12
N MET A 86 1.30 -13.82 -4.85
CA MET A 86 2.42 -14.75 -4.60
C MET A 86 3.62 -14.41 -5.49
N GLY A 87 4.53 -13.58 -4.98
CA GLY A 87 5.77 -13.24 -5.65
C GLY A 87 6.39 -11.96 -5.11
N GLY A 88 7.59 -11.65 -5.62
CA GLY A 88 8.39 -10.49 -5.20
C GLY A 88 8.87 -9.62 -6.37
N SER A 89 8.31 -9.81 -7.57
CA SER A 89 8.76 -9.10 -8.78
C SER A 89 7.65 -8.65 -9.73
N THR A 90 6.40 -9.07 -9.51
CA THR A 90 5.25 -8.86 -10.40
C THR A 90 5.38 -9.56 -11.76
N GLU A 91 6.39 -10.43 -11.93
CA GLU A 91 6.62 -11.13 -13.19
C GLU A 91 5.72 -12.35 -13.40
N THR A 92 5.10 -12.86 -12.32
CA THR A 92 4.18 -14.01 -12.41
C THR A 92 2.80 -13.62 -12.92
N SER A 93 2.51 -12.32 -13.02
CA SER A 93 1.25 -11.82 -13.60
C SER A 93 0.96 -12.49 -14.94
N TYR A 94 -0.23 -13.08 -15.06
CA TYR A 94 -0.70 -13.70 -16.31
C TYR A 94 -0.82 -12.67 -17.45
N PHE A 95 -1.12 -11.41 -17.12
CA PHE A 95 -1.48 -10.41 -18.11
C PHE A 95 -0.29 -9.66 -18.70
N LYS A 96 0.64 -9.22 -17.84
CA LYS A 96 1.80 -8.40 -18.27
C LYS A 96 2.84 -8.30 -17.17
N LYS A 97 4.10 -8.06 -17.56
CA LYS A 97 5.18 -7.75 -16.63
C LYS A 97 5.27 -6.25 -16.44
N THR A 98 5.10 -5.80 -15.20
CA THR A 98 5.37 -4.41 -14.83
C THR A 98 6.89 -4.20 -14.72
N VAL A 99 7.38 -3.04 -15.15
CA VAL A 99 8.80 -2.65 -15.03
C VAL A 99 8.96 -1.54 -13.99
N ASN A 100 10.17 -1.38 -13.44
CA ASN A 100 10.47 -0.32 -12.50
C ASN A 100 10.63 1.04 -13.23
N PRO A 101 9.96 2.13 -12.80
CA PRO A 101 10.11 3.45 -13.43
C PRO A 101 11.53 4.05 -13.34
N PHE A 102 12.36 3.62 -12.38
CA PHE A 102 13.74 4.09 -12.23
C PHE A 102 14.74 3.34 -13.12
N ASP A 103 14.43 2.10 -13.51
CA ASP A 103 15.16 1.32 -14.50
C ASP A 103 14.21 0.33 -15.18
N HIS A 104 13.89 0.57 -16.45
CA HIS A 104 12.93 -0.24 -17.21
C HIS A 104 13.40 -1.69 -17.46
N LYS A 105 14.65 -2.03 -17.16
CA LYS A 105 15.16 -3.40 -17.18
C LYS A 105 15.00 -4.12 -15.84
N ALA A 106 14.73 -3.37 -14.76
CA ALA A 106 14.57 -3.91 -13.42
C ALA A 106 13.09 -4.19 -13.08
N VAL A 107 12.90 -5.03 -12.07
CA VAL A 107 11.58 -5.35 -11.53
C VAL A 107 11.10 -4.24 -10.58
N PRO A 108 9.79 -3.96 -10.52
CA PRO A 108 9.22 -2.98 -9.60
C PRO A 108 9.07 -3.52 -8.16
N GLY A 109 9.49 -4.77 -7.93
CA GLY A 109 9.18 -5.53 -6.72
C GLY A 109 7.82 -6.24 -6.79
N GLY A 110 7.37 -6.79 -5.68
CA GLY A 110 6.14 -7.56 -5.61
C GLY A 110 5.68 -7.89 -4.19
N SER A 111 4.43 -8.31 -4.01
CA SER A 111 3.45 -8.51 -5.09
C SER A 111 2.71 -7.25 -5.52
N SER A 112 2.86 -6.10 -4.85
CA SER A 112 2.21 -4.83 -5.25
C SER A 112 3.07 -3.98 -6.22
N GLY A 113 3.81 -4.60 -7.15
CA GLY A 113 4.71 -3.86 -8.03
C GLY A 113 3.98 -2.93 -9.00
N GLY A 114 2.77 -3.29 -9.47
CA GLY A 114 1.94 -2.36 -10.25
C GLY A 114 1.52 -1.13 -9.46
N SER A 115 1.18 -1.29 -8.18
CA SER A 115 0.83 -0.18 -7.28
C SER A 115 2.01 0.78 -7.10
N ALA A 116 3.19 0.27 -6.76
CA ALA A 116 4.37 1.11 -6.57
C ALA A 116 4.84 1.79 -7.87
N ALA A 117 4.88 1.05 -8.98
CA ALA A 117 5.27 1.59 -10.27
C ALA A 117 4.32 2.69 -10.76
N ALA A 118 3.00 2.54 -10.58
CA ALA A 118 2.02 3.55 -11.00
C ALA A 118 2.18 4.87 -10.23
N VAL A 119 2.48 4.81 -8.93
CA VAL A 119 2.74 6.00 -8.09
C VAL A 119 4.07 6.66 -8.45
N ALA A 120 5.13 5.85 -8.61
CA ALA A 120 6.48 6.31 -8.95
C ALA A 120 6.53 6.94 -10.34
N ALA A 121 5.79 6.40 -11.31
CA ALA A 121 5.68 6.94 -12.66
C ALA A 121 4.72 8.15 -12.77
N GLY A 122 4.10 8.58 -11.66
CA GLY A 122 3.20 9.74 -11.64
C GLY A 122 1.85 9.51 -12.33
N LEU A 123 1.42 8.26 -12.50
CA LEU A 123 0.13 7.94 -13.15
C LEU A 123 -1.06 8.24 -12.23
N VAL A 124 -0.88 8.06 -10.93
CA VAL A 124 -1.84 8.41 -9.88
C VAL A 124 -1.10 8.95 -8.64
N PRO A 125 -1.72 9.79 -7.80
CA PRO A 125 -1.12 10.28 -6.57
C PRO A 125 -1.00 9.20 -5.48
N PHE A 126 -1.93 8.25 -5.44
CA PHE A 126 -1.87 7.13 -4.53
C PHE A 126 -2.44 5.85 -5.13
N THR A 127 -2.02 4.73 -4.54
CA THR A 127 -2.63 3.44 -4.79
C THR A 127 -2.86 2.70 -3.48
N LEU A 128 -3.72 1.68 -3.52
CA LEU A 128 -3.73 0.64 -2.50
C LEU A 128 -2.92 -0.58 -2.99
N GLY A 129 -2.20 -1.20 -2.04
CA GLY A 129 -1.55 -2.48 -2.19
C GLY A 129 -1.94 -3.43 -1.06
N THR A 130 -1.35 -4.63 -1.05
CA THR A 130 -1.54 -5.63 0.02
C THR A 130 -0.19 -6.18 0.43
N ASP A 131 0.06 -6.32 1.73
CA ASP A 131 1.32 -6.80 2.31
C ASP A 131 1.03 -8.03 3.17
N THR A 132 1.61 -9.16 2.76
CA THR A 132 1.52 -10.44 3.47
C THR A 132 2.88 -10.80 4.09
N GLY A 133 3.94 -10.73 3.27
CA GLY A 133 5.33 -10.98 3.68
C GLY A 133 6.29 -9.84 3.32
N GLY A 134 5.80 -8.65 3.02
CA GLY A 134 6.60 -7.53 2.48
C GLY A 134 6.00 -6.88 1.22
N SER A 135 4.84 -7.36 0.76
CA SER A 135 4.31 -7.05 -0.56
C SER A 135 3.86 -5.61 -0.81
N ILE A 136 3.90 -4.71 0.20
CA ILE A 136 3.81 -3.24 0.03
C ILE A 136 5.18 -2.60 0.20
N ARG A 137 5.88 -2.95 1.29
CA ARG A 137 7.13 -2.29 1.69
C ARG A 137 8.27 -2.55 0.70
N GLN A 138 8.39 -3.78 0.19
CA GLN A 138 9.42 -4.17 -0.77
C GLN A 138 9.26 -3.45 -2.12
N PRO A 139 8.09 -3.44 -2.78
CA PRO A 139 7.94 -2.71 -4.04
C PRO A 139 8.03 -1.19 -3.83
N ALA A 140 7.61 -0.68 -2.67
CA ALA A 140 7.79 0.73 -2.34
C ALA A 140 9.28 1.12 -2.25
N ALA A 141 10.10 0.29 -1.60
CA ALA A 141 11.55 0.49 -1.55
C ALA A 141 12.18 0.40 -2.95
N TYR A 142 11.80 -0.59 -3.76
CA TYR A 142 12.34 -0.79 -5.11
C TYR A 142 11.99 0.36 -6.05
N CYS A 143 10.80 0.94 -5.91
CA CYS A 143 10.34 2.05 -6.75
C CYS A 143 10.53 3.43 -6.08
N GLY A 144 11.28 3.53 -4.97
CA GLY A 144 11.57 4.83 -4.33
C GLY A 144 10.34 5.63 -3.89
N VAL A 145 9.28 4.95 -3.42
CA VAL A 145 8.02 5.55 -2.95
C VAL A 145 7.74 5.19 -1.48
N VAL A 146 6.74 5.83 -0.88
CA VAL A 146 6.32 5.54 0.50
C VAL A 146 5.23 4.48 0.48
N GLY A 147 5.48 3.33 1.11
CA GLY A 147 4.51 2.25 1.27
C GLY A 147 4.38 1.85 2.74
N LEU A 148 3.14 1.77 3.23
CA LEU A 148 2.86 1.48 4.64
C LEU A 148 2.01 0.21 4.75
N LYS A 149 2.50 -0.77 5.51
CA LYS A 149 1.67 -1.84 6.03
C LYS A 149 1.18 -1.44 7.42
N PRO A 150 -0.13 -1.22 7.64
CA PRO A 150 -0.61 -0.89 8.97
C PRO A 150 -0.60 -2.12 9.89
N THR A 151 -0.90 -1.89 11.17
CA THR A 151 -1.13 -2.96 12.15
C THR A 151 -2.20 -3.94 11.63
N TYR A 152 -2.05 -5.24 11.91
CA TYR A 152 -3.05 -6.23 11.55
C TYR A 152 -4.41 -5.88 12.19
N GLY A 153 -5.49 -5.92 11.40
CA GLY A 153 -6.83 -5.52 11.84
C GLY A 153 -7.11 -4.01 11.78
N ARG A 154 -6.12 -3.17 11.39
CA ARG A 154 -6.32 -1.71 11.26
C ARG A 154 -7.21 -1.32 10.09
N VAL A 155 -7.10 -2.07 9.00
CA VAL A 155 -7.87 -1.90 7.77
C VAL A 155 -8.59 -3.21 7.52
N SER A 156 -9.88 -3.15 7.23
CA SER A 156 -10.68 -4.34 6.94
C SER A 156 -10.09 -5.16 5.80
N ARG A 157 -10.19 -6.49 5.92
CA ARG A 157 -9.85 -7.47 4.88
C ARG A 157 -11.10 -7.94 4.12
N PHE A 158 -12.30 -7.46 4.45
CA PHE A 158 -13.49 -7.77 3.67
C PHE A 158 -13.37 -7.22 2.24
N GLY A 159 -13.50 -8.12 1.25
CA GLY A 159 -13.24 -7.83 -0.16
C GLY A 159 -11.77 -7.83 -0.58
N LEU A 160 -10.84 -8.21 0.31
CA LEU A 160 -9.50 -8.64 -0.09
C LEU A 160 -9.53 -10.12 -0.48
N VAL A 161 -9.11 -10.45 -1.70
CA VAL A 161 -8.90 -11.85 -2.08
C VAL A 161 -7.69 -12.37 -1.29
N ALA A 162 -7.97 -13.24 -0.32
CA ALA A 162 -6.99 -13.67 0.67
C ALA A 162 -5.87 -14.51 0.04
N PHE A 163 -4.65 -14.31 0.55
CA PHE A 163 -3.50 -15.18 0.36
C PHE A 163 -3.18 -15.89 1.68
N ALA A 164 -2.91 -15.15 2.75
CA ALA A 164 -2.70 -15.69 4.08
C ALA A 164 -3.43 -14.84 5.13
N SER A 165 -4.62 -15.29 5.54
CA SER A 165 -5.57 -14.52 6.35
C SER A 165 -5.02 -13.93 7.65
N SER A 166 -4.04 -14.56 8.29
CA SER A 166 -3.41 -14.07 9.53
C SER A 166 -2.30 -13.05 9.32
N LEU A 167 -1.94 -12.76 8.06
CA LEU A 167 -0.81 -11.92 7.69
C LEU A 167 -1.24 -10.77 6.76
N ASP A 168 -2.18 -11.04 5.87
CA ASP A 168 -2.66 -10.12 4.86
C ASP A 168 -3.13 -8.80 5.46
N GLN A 169 -2.64 -7.70 4.90
CA GLN A 169 -3.10 -6.37 5.29
C GLN A 169 -3.08 -5.42 4.09
N ILE A 170 -4.19 -4.71 3.85
CA ILE A 170 -4.26 -3.62 2.87
C ILE A 170 -3.51 -2.41 3.43
N GLY A 171 -2.81 -1.68 2.56
CA GLY A 171 -2.13 -0.44 2.93
C GLY A 171 -1.87 0.49 1.74
N PRO A 172 -1.65 1.79 2.00
CA PRO A 172 -1.46 2.79 0.96
C PRO A 172 -0.01 2.87 0.46
N ILE A 173 0.13 3.24 -0.82
CA ILE A 173 1.40 3.60 -1.46
C ILE A 173 1.25 5.00 -2.08
N THR A 174 2.18 5.90 -1.77
CA THR A 174 2.16 7.34 -2.13
C THR A 174 3.57 7.86 -2.38
N ARG A 175 3.71 9.09 -2.89
CA ARG A 175 5.02 9.73 -3.08
C ARG A 175 5.64 10.33 -1.82
N ASN A 176 4.84 10.62 -0.80
CA ASN A 176 5.31 11.22 0.44
C ASN A 176 4.54 10.71 1.67
N VAL A 177 5.13 10.92 2.85
CA VAL A 177 4.62 10.41 4.14
C VAL A 177 3.27 11.02 4.51
N LYS A 178 3.05 12.31 4.23
CA LYS A 178 1.81 13.00 4.60
C LYS A 178 0.61 12.49 3.81
N ASP A 179 0.76 12.32 2.51
CA ASP A 179 -0.28 11.70 1.66
C ASP A 179 -0.54 10.26 2.10
N ASN A 180 0.51 9.52 2.51
CA ASN A 180 0.36 8.14 2.96
C ASN A 180 -0.54 8.04 4.20
N ALA A 181 -0.29 8.92 5.19
CA ALA A 181 -1.10 9.02 6.39
C ALA A 181 -2.55 9.40 6.07
N LEU A 182 -2.77 10.42 5.22
CA LEU A 182 -4.11 10.85 4.82
C LEU A 182 -4.93 9.72 4.17
N VAL A 183 -4.31 8.94 3.28
CA VAL A 183 -4.97 7.78 2.67
C VAL A 183 -5.24 6.70 3.71
N LEU A 184 -4.34 6.48 4.68
CA LEU A 184 -4.58 5.54 5.77
C LEU A 184 -5.79 5.96 6.62
N GLU A 185 -5.96 7.24 6.94
CA GLU A 185 -7.13 7.74 7.69
C GLU A 185 -8.44 7.44 6.95
N ALA A 186 -8.43 7.55 5.61
CA ALA A 186 -9.59 7.28 4.78
C ALA A 186 -10.01 5.80 4.80
N ILE A 187 -9.07 4.86 4.91
CA ILE A 187 -9.36 3.41 4.77
C ILE A 187 -9.39 2.65 6.10
N ALA A 188 -8.80 3.21 7.17
CA ALA A 188 -8.74 2.56 8.47
C ALA A 188 -10.08 2.55 9.22
N GLY A 189 -10.16 1.70 10.23
CA GLY A 189 -11.29 1.62 11.16
C GLY A 189 -12.01 0.28 11.13
N GLU A 190 -12.86 0.09 12.13
CA GLU A 190 -13.67 -1.12 12.33
C GLU A 190 -14.60 -1.38 11.15
N ASP A 191 -14.90 -2.66 10.95
CA ASP A 191 -15.83 -3.15 9.94
C ASP A 191 -16.55 -4.40 10.45
N GLU A 192 -17.87 -4.32 10.55
CA GLU A 192 -18.74 -5.43 10.99
C GLU A 192 -18.64 -6.66 10.08
N MET A 193 -18.21 -6.49 8.82
CA MET A 193 -18.03 -7.59 7.86
C MET A 193 -16.70 -8.34 8.02
N ASP A 194 -15.80 -7.84 8.87
CA ASP A 194 -14.50 -8.46 9.17
C ASP A 194 -14.32 -8.63 10.68
N SER A 195 -14.54 -9.85 11.18
CA SER A 195 -14.36 -10.20 12.59
C SER A 195 -12.91 -10.06 13.10
N THR A 196 -11.95 -9.81 12.22
CA THR A 196 -10.55 -9.52 12.57
C THR A 196 -10.20 -8.04 12.53
N SER A 197 -11.13 -7.18 12.08
CA SER A 197 -10.97 -5.73 12.20
C SER A 197 -11.00 -5.34 13.68
N ALA A 198 -10.05 -4.48 14.07
CA ALA A 198 -9.89 -4.11 15.47
C ALA A 198 -10.93 -3.02 15.84
N PRO A 199 -11.68 -3.19 16.95
CA PRO A 199 -12.65 -2.20 17.41
C PRO A 199 -11.97 -1.00 18.07
N ASP A 200 -12.67 0.15 18.08
CA ASP A 200 -12.27 1.36 18.82
C ASP A 200 -10.85 1.90 18.51
N VAL A 201 -10.41 1.75 17.26
CA VAL A 201 -9.05 2.13 16.88
C VAL A 201 -8.95 3.59 16.40
N ALA A 202 -8.03 4.38 16.98
CA ALA A 202 -7.83 5.79 16.60
C ALA A 202 -7.36 5.93 15.14
N THR A 203 -8.02 6.78 14.34
CA THR A 203 -7.77 6.93 12.90
C THR A 203 -7.18 8.27 12.49
N ASP A 204 -6.81 9.13 13.43
CA ASP A 204 -6.04 10.36 13.16
C ASP A 204 -4.55 10.02 13.10
N PHE A 205 -4.02 9.94 11.88
CA PHE A 205 -2.61 9.64 11.61
C PHE A 205 -1.83 10.88 11.18
N THR A 206 -2.50 12.01 11.01
CA THR A 206 -1.91 13.25 10.51
C THR A 206 -1.59 14.25 11.63
N ALA A 207 -2.21 14.15 12.81
CA ALA A 207 -2.03 15.08 13.93
C ALA A 207 -0.58 15.26 14.42
N ASP A 208 0.23 14.21 14.34
CA ASP A 208 1.63 14.25 14.80
C ASP A 208 2.64 14.62 13.70
N ILE A 209 2.20 14.73 12.44
CA ILE A 209 3.09 15.05 11.32
C ILE A 209 3.60 16.48 11.44
N GLY A 210 4.92 16.63 11.49
CA GLY A 210 5.61 17.92 11.63
C GLY A 210 6.09 18.21 13.05
N LYS A 211 5.73 17.38 14.04
CA LYS A 211 6.37 17.42 15.36
C LYS A 211 7.83 16.93 15.26
N ASP A 212 8.68 17.42 16.16
CA ASP A 212 10.05 16.93 16.26
C ASP A 212 10.11 15.51 16.86
N ILE A 213 11.26 14.87 16.68
CA ILE A 213 11.55 13.51 17.18
C ILE A 213 12.61 13.54 18.27
N LYS A 214 12.76 14.67 18.97
CA LYS A 214 13.76 14.80 20.03
C LYS A 214 13.47 13.80 21.14
N ASP A 215 14.52 13.14 21.61
CA ASP A 215 14.48 12.13 22.67
C ASP A 215 13.67 10.86 22.30
N MET A 216 13.21 10.73 21.04
CA MET A 216 12.56 9.52 20.54
C MET A 216 13.56 8.37 20.51
N LYS A 217 13.19 7.24 21.12
CA LYS A 217 14.03 6.03 21.15
C LYS A 217 13.81 5.20 19.89
N ILE A 218 14.87 5.03 19.11
CA ILE A 218 14.86 4.24 17.88
C ILE A 218 15.81 3.05 18.07
N ALA A 219 15.25 1.85 18.00
CA ALA A 219 16.00 0.62 18.08
C ALA A 219 16.53 0.24 16.70
N LEU A 220 17.84 -0.01 16.57
CA LEU A 220 18.48 -0.52 15.36
C LEU A 220 18.90 -1.99 15.58
N PRO A 221 18.11 -2.97 15.12
CA PRO A 221 18.47 -4.38 15.29
C PRO A 221 19.72 -4.72 14.48
N LYS A 222 20.74 -5.27 15.12
CA LYS A 222 21.98 -5.68 14.43
C LYS A 222 21.74 -6.72 13.33
N GLU A 223 20.72 -7.55 13.48
CA GLU A 223 20.35 -8.57 12.48
C GLU A 223 19.79 -7.95 11.18
N TYR A 224 19.36 -6.69 11.19
CA TYR A 224 18.84 -5.99 9.99
C TYR A 224 19.93 -5.34 9.12
N ILE A 225 21.17 -5.30 9.62
CA ILE A 225 22.36 -4.81 8.91
C ILE A 225 23.47 -5.87 8.86
N GLY A 226 23.07 -7.14 9.05
CA GLY A 226 23.94 -8.30 9.09
C GLY A 226 24.20 -8.92 7.72
N GLU A 227 24.56 -10.20 7.74
CA GLU A 227 24.81 -10.98 6.53
C GLU A 227 23.59 -11.03 5.59
N GLY A 228 23.81 -10.84 4.29
CA GLY A 228 22.77 -10.83 3.26
C GLY A 228 22.26 -9.43 2.87
N VAL A 229 22.68 -8.37 3.56
CA VAL A 229 22.43 -6.98 3.17
C VAL A 229 23.62 -6.48 2.35
N ASP A 230 23.33 -5.92 1.16
CA ASP A 230 24.37 -5.29 0.33
C ASP A 230 25.00 -4.09 1.04
N GLU A 231 26.30 -3.87 0.83
CA GLU A 231 27.04 -2.83 1.56
C GLU A 231 26.51 -1.43 1.23
N GLU A 232 26.08 -1.15 -0.01
CA GLU A 232 25.51 0.15 -0.37
C GLU A 232 24.19 0.42 0.39
N VAL A 233 23.36 -0.61 0.56
CA VAL A 233 22.10 -0.51 1.33
C VAL A 233 22.39 -0.30 2.80
N LYS A 234 23.35 -1.04 3.35
CA LYS A 234 23.77 -0.93 4.74
C LYS A 234 24.33 0.46 5.05
N GLU A 235 25.20 1.00 4.20
CA GLU A 235 25.73 2.35 4.32
C GLU A 235 24.61 3.41 4.29
N ALA A 236 23.63 3.25 3.39
CA ALA A 236 22.49 4.15 3.30
C ALA A 236 21.63 4.13 4.59
N VAL A 237 21.38 2.96 5.17
CA VAL A 237 20.63 2.81 6.43
C VAL A 237 21.40 3.42 7.61
N LEU A 238 22.71 3.19 7.71
CA LEU A 238 23.54 3.80 8.75
C LEU A 238 23.58 5.33 8.63
N LYS A 239 23.64 5.86 7.41
CA LYS A 239 23.51 7.31 7.18
C LYS A 239 22.12 7.84 7.57
N ALA A 240 21.06 7.08 7.35
CA ALA A 240 19.72 7.43 7.83
C ALA A 240 19.66 7.46 9.37
N ALA A 241 20.32 6.51 10.05
CA ALA A 241 20.45 6.51 11.51
C ALA A 241 21.18 7.76 12.03
N GLU A 242 22.27 8.19 11.38
CA GLU A 242 22.96 9.44 11.72
C GLU A 242 22.08 10.68 11.45
N THR A 243 21.28 10.65 10.38
CA THR A 243 20.29 11.70 10.11
C THR A 243 19.27 11.79 11.23
N LEU A 244 18.74 10.66 11.72
CA LEU A 244 17.80 10.62 12.84
C LEU A 244 18.42 11.15 14.14
N LYS A 245 19.68 10.80 14.44
CA LYS A 245 20.42 11.37 15.58
C LYS A 245 20.57 12.89 15.44
N SER A 246 20.87 13.39 14.25
CA SER A 246 21.00 14.83 13.98
C SER A 246 19.69 15.61 14.22
N LEU A 247 18.55 14.93 14.11
CA LEU A 247 17.21 15.46 14.40
C LEU A 247 16.82 15.35 15.88
N GLY A 248 17.68 14.81 16.74
CA GLY A 248 17.49 14.71 18.18
C GLY A 248 17.00 13.36 18.69
N ALA A 249 16.83 12.35 17.83
CA ALA A 249 16.47 11.00 18.26
C ALA A 249 17.65 10.27 18.92
N ILE A 250 17.32 9.33 19.80
CA ILE A 250 18.27 8.44 20.46
C ILE A 250 18.23 7.10 19.71
N VAL A 251 19.28 6.83 18.92
CA VAL A 251 19.38 5.58 18.14
C VAL A 251 20.33 4.61 18.84
N GLU A 252 19.81 3.47 19.28
CA GLU A 252 20.55 2.45 20.03
C GLU A 252 20.48 1.09 19.33
N GLU A 253 21.58 0.36 19.33
CA GLU A 253 21.61 -1.02 18.82
C GLU A 253 20.83 -1.95 19.76
N VAL A 254 20.02 -2.84 19.17
CA VAL A 254 19.35 -3.93 19.87
C VAL A 254 19.57 -5.27 19.15
N SER A 255 19.10 -6.37 19.73
CA SER A 255 19.15 -7.69 19.11
C SER A 255 17.75 -8.30 19.00
N LEU A 256 17.44 -8.78 17.81
CA LEU A 256 16.28 -9.61 17.48
C LEU A 256 16.79 -10.97 16.96
N PRO A 257 17.29 -11.85 17.85
CA PRO A 257 18.06 -13.04 17.46
C PRO A 257 17.25 -14.09 16.69
N ARG A 258 15.92 -13.98 16.68
CA ARG A 258 15.02 -14.87 15.94
C ARG A 258 14.69 -14.40 14.53
N THR A 259 15.25 -13.28 14.07
CA THR A 259 15.03 -12.74 12.72
C THR A 259 15.31 -13.77 11.62
N ALA A 260 16.39 -14.55 11.76
CA ALA A 260 16.76 -15.59 10.79
C ALA A 260 15.69 -16.68 10.61
N TYR A 261 14.81 -16.88 11.59
CA TYR A 261 13.73 -17.85 11.50
C TYR A 261 12.45 -17.28 10.86
N GLY A 262 12.38 -15.97 10.59
CA GLY A 262 11.20 -15.34 10.02
C GLY A 262 10.82 -15.88 8.65
N ILE A 263 11.82 -16.03 7.76
CA ILE A 263 11.62 -16.58 6.41
C ILE A 263 11.12 -18.03 6.46
N PRO A 264 11.81 -18.99 7.11
CA PRO A 264 11.34 -20.37 7.13
C PRO A 264 9.98 -20.52 7.84
N SER A 265 9.68 -19.74 8.87
CA SER A 265 8.36 -19.78 9.51
C SER A 265 7.23 -19.23 8.64
N TYR A 266 7.52 -18.35 7.68
CA TYR A 266 6.53 -17.81 6.75
C TYR A 266 6.15 -18.81 5.64
N TYR A 267 7.10 -19.66 5.22
CA TYR A 267 6.90 -20.60 4.10
C TYR A 267 6.45 -22.01 4.52
N VAL A 268 6.21 -22.25 5.82
CA VAL A 268 5.71 -23.53 6.36
C VAL A 268 4.20 -23.53 6.44
#